data_AF-A0AAW5ECM5-F1
#
_entry.id   AF-A0AAW5ECM5-F1
#
_cell.length_a   1.000
_cell.length_b   1.000
_cell.length_c   1.000
_cell.angle_alpha   90.00
_cell.angle_beta   90.00
_cell.angle_gamma   90.00
#
_symmetry.space_group_name_H-M   'P 1'
#
loop_
_entity.id
_entity.type
_entity.pdbx_description
1 polymer ?
#
loop_
_entity_poly.entity_id
_entity_poly.type
_entity_poly.pdbx_seq_one_letter_code
_entity_poly.pdbx_strand_id
1 'polypeptide(L)'
;MMWLIGIGGALGAGSRYMAGSIISKRIKSSFPLATLLINIAGSLFLGMLTSLHLNHQLMDWIWYLTGIGFCGAFTTFSTFGYEVIQLLNAKKLKDAVIYILGSLFICTFSSYIGILLFN
;
A
#
# COMPACT_ATOMS: atom_id res chain seq x y z
N MET A 1 -10.98 -5.66 -19.99
CA MET A 1 -10.37 -5.79 -18.65
C MET A 1 -9.18 -4.86 -18.44
N MET A 2 -8.24 -4.72 -19.40
CA MET A 2 -7.12 -3.77 -19.27
C MET A 2 -7.56 -2.34 -18.92
N TRP A 3 -8.68 -1.87 -19.49
CA TRP A 3 -9.22 -0.54 -19.19
C TRP A 3 -9.68 -0.39 -17.72
N LEU A 4 -10.24 -1.44 -17.10
CA LEU A 4 -10.59 -1.43 -15.67
C LEU A 4 -9.33 -1.34 -14.79
N ILE A 5 -8.30 -2.13 -15.11
CA ILE A 5 -7.02 -2.07 -14.41
C ILE A 5 -6.41 -0.66 -14.56
N GLY A 6 -6.48 -0.07 -15.76
CA GLY A 6 -6.01 1.28 -16.04
C GLY A 6 -6.74 2.36 -15.23
N ILE A 7 -8.08 2.31 -15.19
CA ILE A 7 -8.91 3.25 -14.40
C ILE A 7 -8.60 3.08 -12.91
N GLY A 8 -8.60 1.83 -12.42
CA GLY A 8 -8.25 1.51 -11.04
C GLY A 8 -6.86 2.02 -10.68
N GLY A 9 -5.89 1.79 -11.55
CA GLY A 9 -4.51 2.25 -11.37
C GLY A 9 -4.38 3.78 -11.32
N ALA A 10 -5.08 4.49 -12.20
CA ALA A 10 -5.11 5.96 -12.17
C ALA A 10 -5.71 6.49 -10.86
N LEU A 11 -6.82 5.88 -10.40
CA LEU A 11 -7.44 6.22 -9.12
C LEU A 11 -6.50 5.89 -7.95
N GLY A 12 -5.87 4.71 -7.93
CA GLY A 12 -4.94 4.30 -6.88
C GLY A 12 -3.72 5.20 -6.78
N ALA A 13 -3.09 5.52 -7.91
CA ALA A 13 -1.97 6.45 -7.96
C ALA A 13 -2.37 7.87 -7.51
N GLY A 14 -3.53 8.35 -7.96
CA GLY A 14 -4.07 9.65 -7.55
C GLY A 14 -4.34 9.71 -6.04
N SER A 15 -5.01 8.69 -5.49
CA SER A 15 -5.27 8.56 -4.05
C SER A 15 -3.97 8.48 -3.24
N ARG A 16 -2.97 7.73 -3.70
CA ARG A 16 -1.64 7.67 -3.05
C ARG A 16 -0.98 9.04 -3.02
N TYR A 17 -0.99 9.77 -4.15
CA TYR A 17 -0.42 11.12 -4.21
C TYR A 17 -1.12 12.09 -3.25
N MET A 18 -2.46 12.11 -3.26
CA MET A 18 -3.24 12.97 -2.38
C MET A 18 -3.03 12.63 -0.90
N ALA A 19 -3.13 11.35 -0.53
CA ALA A 19 -2.90 10.89 0.84
C ALA A 19 -1.47 11.23 1.30
N GLY A 20 -0.47 10.95 0.46
CA GLY A 20 0.93 11.26 0.74
C GLY A 20 1.15 12.75 0.99
N SER A 21 0.56 13.61 0.16
CA SER A 21 0.62 15.06 0.31
C SER A 21 -0.04 15.55 1.60
N ILE A 22 -1.23 15.03 1.92
CA ILE A 22 -1.98 15.41 3.13
C ILE A 22 -1.21 15.00 4.39
N ILE A 23 -0.71 13.76 4.45
CA ILE A 23 0.03 13.24 5.60
C ILE A 23 1.33 14.04 5.79
N SER A 24 2.09 14.26 4.72
CA SER A 24 3.36 14.98 4.78
C SER A 24 3.21 16.46 5.18
N LYS A 25 2.07 17.09 4.83
CA LYS A 25 1.75 18.46 5.29
C LYS A 25 1.46 18.52 6.80
N ARG A 26 0.80 17.50 7.35
CA ARG A 26 0.40 17.44 8.76
C ARG A 26 1.52 16.95 9.67
N ILE A 27 2.34 16.02 9.18
CA ILE A 27 3.39 15.36 9.96
C ILE A 27 4.73 15.67 9.29
N LYS A 28 5.45 16.65 9.84
CA LYS A 28 6.84 16.92 9.45
C LYS A 28 7.75 15.95 10.19
N SER A 29 8.04 14.82 9.57
CA SER A 29 8.99 13.83 10.07
C SER A 29 10.02 13.50 9.01
N SER A 30 11.24 13.20 9.43
CA SER A 30 12.23 12.59 8.54
C SER A 30 11.97 11.11 8.29
N PHE A 31 11.07 10.50 9.07
CA PHE A 31 10.66 9.13 8.89
C PHE A 31 9.57 9.05 7.80
N PRO A 32 9.60 8.07 6.87
CA PRO A 32 8.69 8.00 5.72
C PRO A 32 7.29 7.46 6.09
N LEU A 33 6.62 8.14 7.02
CA LEU A 33 5.38 7.68 7.62
C LEU A 33 4.21 7.62 6.62
N ALA A 34 4.18 8.54 5.65
CA ALA A 34 3.11 8.61 4.66
C ALA A 34 3.06 7.32 3.81
N THR A 35 4.20 6.93 3.25
CA THR A 35 4.33 5.72 2.44
C THR A 35 4.04 4.46 3.27
N LEU A 36 4.51 4.41 4.53
CA LEU A 36 4.19 3.30 5.45
C LEU A 36 2.67 3.13 5.62
N LEU A 37 1.96 4.20 5.97
CA LEU A 37 0.52 4.15 6.23
C LEU A 37 -0.28 3.79 4.97
N ILE A 38 0.13 4.30 3.81
CA ILE A 38 -0.48 3.98 2.53
C ILE A 38 -0.30 2.48 2.21
N ASN A 39 0.89 1.94 2.37
CA ASN A 39 1.16 0.52 2.14
C ASN A 39 0.41 -0.39 3.12
N ILE A 40 0.31 0.00 4.40
CA ILE A 40 -0.48 -0.73 5.41
C ILE A 40 -1.96 -0.76 5.01
N ALA A 41 -2.55 0.39 4.73
CA ALA A 41 -3.97 0.50 4.37
C ALA A 41 -4.27 -0.26 3.07
N GLY A 42 -3.40 -0.14 2.07
CA GLY A 42 -3.54 -0.86 0.80
C GLY A 42 -3.39 -2.36 0.95
N SER A 43 -2.47 -2.83 1.80
CA SER A 43 -2.26 -4.26 2.06
C SER A 43 -3.46 -4.88 2.78
N LEU A 44 -4.03 -4.18 3.77
CA LEU A 44 -5.27 -4.59 4.44
C LEU A 44 -6.42 -4.72 3.45
N PHE A 45 -6.63 -3.68 2.63
CA PHE A 45 -7.71 -3.65 1.66
C PHE A 45 -7.55 -4.74 0.59
N LEU A 46 -6.33 -4.95 0.09
CA LEU A 46 -6.05 -6.02 -0.86
C LEU A 46 -6.29 -7.40 -0.24
N GLY A 47 -5.96 -7.61 1.05
CA GLY A 47 -6.27 -8.85 1.77
C GLY A 47 -7.77 -9.16 1.79
N MET A 48 -8.60 -8.17 2.11
CA MET A 48 -10.07 -8.28 2.08
C MET A 48 -10.58 -8.66 0.68
N LEU A 49 -10.13 -7.92 -0.34
CA LEU A 49 -10.51 -8.16 -1.74
C LEU A 49 -10.08 -9.55 -2.20
N THR A 50 -8.91 -10.01 -1.78
CA THR A 50 -8.37 -11.33 -2.12
C THR A 50 -9.27 -12.43 -1.56
N SER A 51 -9.64 -12.36 -0.28
CA SER A 51 -10.53 -13.35 0.35
C SER A 51 -11.89 -13.40 -0.34
N LEU A 52 -12.52 -12.24 -0.56
CA LEU A 52 -13.80 -12.14 -1.26
C LEU A 52 -13.74 -12.71 -2.68
N HIS A 53 -12.64 -12.47 -3.40
CA HIS A 53 -12.47 -12.98 -4.76
C HIS A 53 -12.26 -14.50 -4.79
N LEU A 54 -11.39 -15.04 -3.91
CA LEU A 54 -11.15 -16.48 -3.80
C LEU A 54 -12.41 -17.24 -3.34
N ASN A 55 -13.24 -16.63 -2.51
CA ASN A 55 -14.52 -17.19 -2.06
C ASN A 55 -15.67 -16.97 -3.08
N HIS A 56 -15.38 -16.48 -4.29
CA HIS A 56 -16.35 -16.19 -5.34
C HIS A 56 -17.45 -15.19 -4.95
N GLN A 57 -17.21 -14.37 -3.93
CA GLN A 57 -18.11 -13.31 -3.45
C GLN A 57 -17.84 -11.95 -4.14
N LEU A 58 -16.75 -11.83 -4.89
CA LEU A 58 -16.38 -10.64 -5.65
C LEU A 58 -16.35 -10.94 -7.15
N MET A 59 -17.08 -10.15 -7.94
CA MET A 59 -17.06 -10.25 -9.41
C MET A 59 -15.68 -9.90 -9.97
N ASP A 60 -15.25 -10.61 -11.01
CA ASP A 60 -13.92 -10.43 -11.63
C ASP A 60 -13.64 -8.99 -12.07
N TRP A 61 -14.63 -8.29 -12.62
CA TRP A 61 -14.45 -6.91 -13.07
C TRP A 61 -14.14 -5.97 -11.91
N ILE A 62 -14.69 -6.23 -10.71
CA ILE A 62 -14.38 -5.48 -9.49
C ILE A 62 -12.95 -5.81 -9.07
N TRP A 63 -12.55 -7.08 -9.07
CA TRP A 63 -11.17 -7.49 -8.76
C TRP A 63 -10.13 -6.81 -9.68
N TYR A 64 -10.38 -6.77 -10.99
CA TYR A 64 -9.51 -6.06 -11.94
C TYR A 64 -9.39 -4.57 -11.65
N LEU A 65 -10.51 -3.92 -11.30
CA LEU A 65 -10.55 -2.49 -10.97
C LEU A 65 -9.86 -2.20 -9.63
N THR A 66 -10.21 -2.93 -8.56
CA THR A 66 -9.85 -2.57 -7.19
C THR A 66 -8.63 -3.34 -6.66
N GLY A 67 -8.56 -4.65 -6.90
CA GLY A 67 -7.45 -5.49 -6.45
C GLY A 67 -6.20 -5.24 -7.28
N ILE A 68 -6.29 -5.51 -8.59
CA ILE A 68 -5.13 -5.36 -9.50
C ILE A 68 -4.85 -3.88 -9.79
N GLY A 69 -5.88 -3.13 -10.22
CA GLY A 69 -5.72 -1.72 -10.59
C GLY A 69 -5.43 -0.82 -9.38
N PHE A 70 -6.44 -0.59 -8.54
CA PHE A 70 -6.34 0.38 -7.45
C PHE A 70 -5.27 0.01 -6.42
N CYS A 71 -5.34 -1.17 -5.79
CA CYS A 71 -4.35 -1.53 -4.75
C CYS A 71 -2.94 -1.64 -5.31
N GLY A 72 -2.79 -2.13 -6.55
CA GLY A 72 -1.51 -2.20 -7.24
C GLY A 72 -0.84 -0.84 -7.44
N ALA A 73 -1.60 0.22 -7.69
CA ALA A 73 -1.06 1.58 -7.87
C ALA A 73 -1.12 2.46 -6.60
N PHE A 74 -2.00 2.13 -5.67
CA PHE A 74 -2.15 2.79 -4.37
C PHE A 74 -1.01 2.43 -3.43
N THR A 75 -0.56 1.17 -3.43
CA THR A 75 0.66 0.75 -2.72
C THR A 75 1.90 1.01 -3.57
N THR A 76 3.08 1.08 -2.95
CA THR A 76 4.34 1.27 -3.68
C THR A 76 5.55 0.68 -2.96
N PHE A 77 6.21 -0.27 -3.62
CA PHE A 77 7.50 -0.81 -3.16
C PHE A 77 8.68 0.05 -3.63
N SER A 78 8.58 0.67 -4.81
CA SER A 78 9.65 1.49 -5.38
C SER A 78 9.91 2.76 -4.58
N THR A 79 8.86 3.47 -4.14
CA THR A 79 9.02 4.64 -3.26
C THR A 79 9.58 4.23 -1.89
N PHE A 80 9.09 3.13 -1.31
CA PHE A 80 9.65 2.55 -0.08
C PHE A 80 11.17 2.30 -0.21
N GLY A 81 11.61 1.62 -1.28
CA GLY A 81 13.03 1.32 -1.49
C GLY A 81 13.88 2.57 -1.64
N TYR A 82 13.38 3.59 -2.35
CA TYR A 82 14.07 4.87 -2.47
C TYR A 82 14.21 5.60 -1.13
N GLU A 83 13.14 5.63 -0.33
CA GLU A 83 13.14 6.23 1.01
C GLU A 83 14.11 5.51 1.98
N VAL A 84 14.21 4.18 1.89
CA VAL A 84 15.23 3.41 2.63
C VAL A 84 16.64 3.87 2.25
N ILE A 85 16.94 4.00 0.95
CA ILE A 85 18.25 4.49 0.49
C ILE A 85 18.51 5.92 0.99
N GLN A 86 17.49 6.79 1.00
CA GLN A 86 17.62 8.14 1.56
C GLN A 86 17.97 8.12 3.06
N LEU A 87 17.32 7.28 3.86
CA LEU A 87 17.63 7.14 5.29
C LEU A 87 19.07 6.66 5.50
N LEU A 88 19.53 5.68 4.71
CA LEU A 88 20.90 5.18 4.77
C LEU A 88 21.92 6.27 4.39
N ASN A 89 21.67 7.01 3.31
CA ASN A 89 22.53 8.14 2.89
C ASN A 89 22.56 9.26 3.94
N ALA A 90 21.45 9.48 4.65
CA ALA A 90 21.38 10.40 5.78
C ALA A 90 22.00 9.84 7.09
N LYS A 91 22.67 8.68 7.03
CA LYS A 91 23.27 7.97 8.18
C LYS A 91 22.26 7.59 9.27
N LYS A 92 20.97 7.46 8.93
CA LYS A 92 19.88 7.07 9.84
C LYS A 92 19.61 5.57 9.78
N LEU A 93 20.62 4.78 10.15
CA LEU A 93 20.55 3.31 10.06
C LEU A 93 19.40 2.71 10.88
N LYS A 94 19.19 3.22 12.10
CA LYS A 94 18.10 2.76 12.97
C LYS A 94 16.74 2.95 12.31
N ASP A 95 16.47 4.14 11.76
CA ASP A 95 15.20 4.44 11.10
C ASP A 95 15.01 3.61 9.84
N ALA A 96 16.08 3.38 9.06
CA ALA A 96 16.03 2.53 7.87
C ALA A 96 15.65 1.08 8.25
N VAL A 97 16.29 0.50 9.27
CA VAL A 97 15.98 -0.87 9.73
C VAL A 97 14.55 -0.97 10.25
N ILE A 98 14.10 0.00 11.07
CA ILE A 98 12.71 0.04 11.56
C ILE A 98 11.74 0.16 10.39
N TYR A 99 12.05 0.99 9.40
CA TYR A 99 11.17 1.20 8.25
C TYR A 99 11.08 -0.05 7.36
N ILE A 100 12.19 -0.74 7.12
CA ILE A 100 12.22 -2.00 6.35
C ILE A 100 11.40 -3.07 7.07
N LEU A 101 11.75 -3.37 8.32
CA LEU A 101 11.10 -4.45 9.06
C LEU A 101 9.64 -4.12 9.36
N GLY A 102 9.35 -2.88 9.75
CA GLY A 102 7.99 -2.40 9.97
C GLY A 102 7.13 -2.50 8.72
N SER A 103 7.65 -2.08 7.56
CA SER A 103 6.91 -2.20 6.30
C SER A 103 6.62 -3.66 5.96
N LEU A 104 7.61 -4.55 6.05
CA LEU A 104 7.42 -5.97 5.73
C LEU A 104 6.44 -6.64 6.69
N PHE A 105 6.68 -6.57 8.00
CA PHE A 105 5.85 -7.28 8.98
C PHE A 105 4.45 -6.70 9.08
N ILE A 106 4.30 -5.37 9.16
CA ILE A 106 3.00 -4.75 9.39
C ILE A 106 2.14 -4.86 8.13
N CYS A 107 2.70 -4.71 6.92
CA CYS A 107 1.91 -4.85 5.70
C CYS A 107 1.46 -6.29 5.47
N THR A 108 2.35 -7.28 5.67
CA THR A 108 1.98 -8.71 5.58
C THR A 108 0.93 -9.06 6.62
N PHE A 109 1.11 -8.63 7.88
CA PHE A 109 0.13 -8.87 8.94
C PHE A 109 -1.21 -8.19 8.65
N SER A 110 -1.19 -6.98 8.10
CA SER A 110 -2.39 -6.24 7.71
C SER A 110 -3.14 -6.94 6.58
N SER A 111 -2.43 -7.46 5.57
CA SER A 111 -3.02 -8.29 4.52
C SER A 111 -3.65 -9.57 5.09
N TYR A 112 -2.96 -10.23 6.02
CA TYR A 112 -3.48 -11.41 6.70
C TYR A 112 -4.75 -11.12 7.51
N ILE A 113 -4.78 -10.01 8.28
CA ILE A 113 -6.00 -9.55 8.95
C ILE A 113 -7.13 -9.31 7.93
N GLY A 114 -6.82 -8.66 6.81
CA GLY A 114 -7.79 -8.41 5.75
C GLY A 114 -8.42 -9.70 5.22
N ILE A 115 -7.61 -10.76 5.05
CA ILE A 115 -8.09 -12.08 4.65
C ILE A 115 -9.00 -12.66 5.74
N LEU A 116 -8.56 -12.68 7.00
CA LEU A 116 -9.32 -13.27 8.12
C LEU A 116 -10.70 -12.65 8.33
N LEU A 117 -10.90 -11.39 8.00
CA LEU A 117 -12.20 -10.72 8.16
C LEU A 117 -13.29 -11.26 7.23
N PHE A 118 -12.92 -11.96 6.16
CA PHE A 118 -13.82 -12.48 5.14
C PHE A 118 -13.51 -13.94 4.77
N ASN A 119 -12.90 -14.68 5.70
CA ASN A 119 -12.61 -16.10 5.59
C ASN A 119 -13.70 -16.94 6.27
#